data_AF-A0A3D3PFN0-F1
#
_entry.id   AF-A0A3D3PFN0-F1
#
_cell.length_a   1.000
_cell.length_b   1.000
_cell.length_c   1.000
_cell.angle_alpha   90.00
_cell.angle_beta   90.00
_cell.angle_gamma   90.00
#
_symmetry.space_group_name_H-M   'P 1'
#
loop_
_entity.id
_entity.type
_entity.pdbx_description
1 polymer ?
#
loop_
_entity_poly.entity_id
_entity_poly.type
_entity_poly.pdbx_seq_one_letter_code
_entity_poly.pdbx_strand_id
1 'polypeptide(L)'
;QLAAPNSPQWFNTGLHSSYGITGKPQGHYFVNPDTDQLEKSTSAYERPQPHACFILSVSDDLVNEGGIMDLWVREARIFKYGSGVGTNFSAIRGENE
;
A
#
# COMPACT_ATOMS: atom_id res chain seq x y z
N GLN A 1 -26.23 6.58 -12.89
CA GLN A 1 -25.19 6.62 -11.83
C GLN A 1 -24.86 8.09 -11.57
N LEU A 2 -24.97 8.58 -10.32
CA LEU A 2 -24.75 10.01 -9.99
C LEU A 2 -23.29 10.32 -9.59
N ALA A 3 -22.58 9.33 -9.05
CA ALA A 3 -21.15 9.36 -8.78
C ALA A 3 -20.61 7.92 -8.82
N ALA A 4 -19.31 7.78 -9.07
CA ALA A 4 -18.61 6.51 -9.00
C ALA A 4 -17.29 6.72 -8.22
N PRO A 5 -16.97 5.87 -7.23
CA PRO A 5 -15.67 5.90 -6.60
C PRO A 5 -14.59 5.35 -7.54
N ASN A 6 -13.33 5.52 -7.14
CA ASN A 6 -12.19 4.92 -7.86
C ASN A 6 -12.27 3.38 -7.88
N SER A 7 -11.52 2.73 -8.78
CA SER A 7 -11.64 1.29 -8.99
C SER A 7 -11.32 0.43 -7.76
N PRO A 8 -10.27 0.70 -6.96
CA PRO A 8 -10.01 -0.08 -5.74
C PRO A 8 -11.14 -0.08 -4.71
N GLN A 9 -11.93 1.00 -4.63
CA GLN A 9 -13.15 1.01 -3.80
C GLN A 9 -14.13 -0.08 -4.24
N TRP A 10 -14.34 -0.24 -5.56
CA TRP A 10 -15.24 -1.27 -6.08
C TRP A 10 -14.74 -2.69 -5.84
N PHE A 11 -13.42 -2.89 -5.84
CA PHE A 11 -12.83 -4.23 -5.73
C PHE A 11 -12.69 -4.71 -4.30
N ASN A 12 -12.28 -3.81 -3.39
CA ASN A 12 -11.75 -4.21 -2.09
C ASN A 12 -12.66 -3.83 -0.92
N THR A 13 -13.48 -2.78 -1.06
CA THR A 13 -14.33 -2.31 0.04
C THR A 13 -15.45 -3.31 0.32
N GLY A 14 -15.61 -3.68 1.60
CA GLY A 14 -16.67 -4.58 2.04
C GLY A 14 -16.37 -6.09 1.93
N LEU A 15 -15.23 -6.48 1.35
CA LEU A 15 -14.83 -7.89 1.25
C LEU A 15 -14.87 -8.61 2.61
N HIS A 16 -14.30 -8.00 3.65
CA HIS A 16 -14.38 -8.55 5.00
C HIS A 16 -15.75 -8.34 5.64
N SER A 17 -16.21 -7.09 5.74
CA SER A 17 -17.41 -6.77 6.53
C SER A 17 -18.69 -7.44 6.03
N SER A 18 -18.80 -7.67 4.72
CA SER A 18 -20.00 -8.24 4.10
C SER A 18 -19.88 -9.74 3.82
N TYR A 19 -18.67 -10.24 3.55
CA TYR A 19 -18.45 -11.62 3.11
C TYR A 19 -17.53 -12.44 4.03
N GLY A 20 -17.01 -11.84 5.10
CA GLY A 20 -16.08 -12.50 6.02
C GLY A 20 -14.74 -12.87 5.39
N ILE A 21 -14.39 -12.29 4.23
CA ILE A 21 -13.14 -12.61 3.53
C ILE A 21 -11.97 -12.07 4.34
N THR A 22 -11.07 -12.97 4.71
CA THR A 22 -9.81 -12.67 5.40
C THR A 22 -8.62 -13.12 4.55
N GLY A 23 -7.41 -12.82 5.00
CA GLY A 23 -6.20 -13.32 4.36
C GLY A 23 -4.98 -13.08 5.22
N LYS A 24 -3.88 -13.78 4.93
CA LYS A 24 -2.61 -13.61 5.65
C LYS A 24 -2.17 -12.15 5.58
N PRO A 25 -1.66 -11.56 6.68
CA PRO A 25 -1.22 -10.17 6.69
C PRO A 25 -0.16 -9.94 5.61
N GLN A 26 -0.35 -8.89 4.81
CA GLN A 26 0.52 -8.56 3.66
C GLN A 26 1.40 -7.34 3.94
N GLY A 27 1.46 -6.83 5.17
CA GLY A 27 2.26 -5.66 5.53
C GLY A 27 1.54 -4.32 5.32
N HIS A 28 0.21 -4.31 5.41
CA HIS A 28 -0.57 -3.07 5.43
C HIS A 28 -0.55 -2.46 6.83
N TYR A 29 -0.64 -1.14 6.88
CA TYR A 29 -0.79 -0.39 8.11
C TYR A 29 -2.11 0.37 8.10
N PHE A 30 -2.65 0.62 9.28
CA PHE A 30 -3.81 1.47 9.49
C PHE A 30 -3.61 2.27 10.78
N VAL A 31 -4.33 3.38 10.91
CA VAL A 31 -4.40 4.11 12.18
C VAL A 31 -5.56 3.55 12.97
N ASN A 32 -5.30 3.09 14.18
CA ASN A 32 -6.33 2.62 15.08
C ASN A 32 -7.14 3.81 15.60
N PRO A 33 -8.46 3.88 15.37
CA PRO A 33 -9.28 5.04 15.73
C PRO A 33 -9.46 5.23 17.24
N ASP A 34 -9.21 4.20 18.05
CA ASP A 34 -9.37 4.28 19.50
C ASP A 34 -8.07 4.77 20.19
N THR A 35 -6.91 4.47 19.60
CA THR A 35 -5.58 4.77 20.17
C THR A 35 -4.84 5.86 19.41
N ASP A 36 -5.30 6.22 18.21
CA ASP A 36 -4.64 7.08 17.23
C ASP A 36 -3.19 6.63 16.89
N GLN A 37 -2.88 5.34 17.09
CA GLN A 37 -1.57 4.78 16.79
C GLN A 37 -1.56 4.07 15.43
N LEU A 38 -0.40 4.13 14.77
CA LEU A 38 -0.15 3.36 13.56
C LEU A 38 0.08 1.88 13.93
N GLU A 39 -0.76 1.00 13.41
CA GLU A 39 -0.71 -0.44 13.68
C GLU A 39 -0.61 -1.26 12.39
N LYS A 40 -0.01 -2.44 12.49
CA LYS A 40 0.05 -3.41 11.39
C LYS A 40 -1.27 -4.17 11.31
N SER A 41 -1.85 -4.25 10.12
CA SER A 41 -3.06 -5.05 9.89
C SER A 41 -2.77 -6.54 10.09
N THR A 42 -3.62 -7.20 10.87
CA THR A 42 -3.62 -8.66 11.10
C THR A 42 -4.11 -9.46 9.89
N SER A 43 -4.77 -8.81 8.94
CA SER A 43 -5.39 -9.44 7.78
C SER A 43 -5.21 -8.61 6.51
N ALA A 44 -5.23 -9.29 5.37
CA ALA A 44 -5.18 -8.67 4.05
C ALA A 44 -6.42 -7.83 3.71
N TYR A 45 -7.58 -8.12 4.33
CA TYR A 45 -8.88 -7.59 3.90
C TYR A 45 -9.75 -7.01 5.03
N GLU A 46 -9.41 -7.22 6.31
CA GLU A 46 -10.09 -6.58 7.46
C GLU A 46 -10.05 -5.05 7.36
N ARG A 47 -8.89 -4.54 6.95
CA ARG A 47 -8.65 -3.14 6.62
C ARG A 47 -8.29 -3.10 5.14
N PRO A 48 -9.28 -3.01 4.24
CA PRO A 48 -9.03 -3.11 2.80
C PRO A 48 -8.18 -1.93 2.33
N GLN A 49 -7.57 -2.09 1.15
CA GLN A 49 -6.85 -1.03 0.45
C GLN A 49 -7.76 -0.47 -0.67
N PRO A 50 -8.44 0.68 -0.46
CA PRO A 50 -9.39 1.20 -1.44
C PRO A 50 -8.96 2.55 -2.07
N HIS A 51 -7.66 2.82 -2.16
CA HIS A 51 -7.11 4.11 -2.63
C HIS A 51 -6.35 3.91 -3.93
N ALA A 52 -6.70 4.60 -5.01
CA ALA A 52 -6.07 4.35 -6.31
C ALA A 52 -4.65 4.89 -6.49
N CYS A 53 -4.22 5.87 -5.70
CA CYS A 53 -3.00 6.64 -5.99
C CYS A 53 -2.10 6.73 -4.76
N PHE A 54 -0.83 6.39 -4.93
CA PHE A 54 0.21 6.51 -3.92
C PHE A 54 1.44 7.22 -4.49
N ILE A 55 2.15 7.91 -3.61
CA ILE A 55 3.46 8.50 -3.90
C ILE A 55 4.48 7.89 -2.94
N LEU A 56 5.59 7.39 -3.46
CA LEU A 56 6.71 6.87 -2.66
C LEU A 56 7.98 7.68 -2.90
N SER A 57 8.94 7.45 -2.02
CA SER A 57 10.33 7.91 -2.16
C SER A 57 11.25 6.73 -1.88
N VAL A 58 12.45 6.80 -2.42
CA VAL A 58 13.49 5.79 -2.24
C VAL A 58 14.78 6.46 -1.79
N SER A 59 15.51 5.82 -0.89
CA SER A 59 16.85 6.21 -0.48
C SER A 59 17.87 5.47 -1.33
N ASP A 60 19.05 6.07 -1.52
CA ASP A 60 20.16 5.43 -2.22
C ASP A 60 20.84 4.34 -1.38
N ASP A 61 20.08 3.29 -1.12
CA ASP A 61 20.46 2.10 -0.39
C ASP A 61 19.84 0.89 -1.09
N LEU A 62 20.60 -0.20 -1.24
CA LEU A 62 20.12 -1.35 -1.97
C LEU A 62 19.09 -2.17 -1.17
N VAL A 63 19.34 -2.44 0.12
CA VAL A 63 18.68 -3.54 0.86
C VAL A 63 17.96 -3.12 2.14
N ASN A 64 18.28 -1.96 2.70
CA ASN A 64 17.68 -1.50 3.95
C ASN A 64 16.26 -0.94 3.74
N GLU A 65 15.53 -0.75 4.83
CA GLU A 65 14.21 -0.14 4.83
C GLU A 65 14.26 1.25 4.16
N GLY A 66 13.33 1.51 3.23
CA GLY A 66 13.35 2.72 2.41
C GLY A 66 14.34 2.69 1.24
N GLY A 67 15.13 1.63 1.06
CA GLY A 67 16.00 1.40 -0.08
C GLY A 67 15.28 0.82 -1.31
N ILE A 68 16.04 0.45 -2.33
CA ILE A 68 15.55 0.01 -3.65
C ILE A 68 14.77 -1.30 -3.56
N MET A 69 15.29 -2.30 -2.82
CA MET A 69 14.60 -3.58 -2.68
C MET A 69 13.32 -3.47 -1.84
N ASP A 70 13.32 -2.60 -0.82
CA ASP A 70 12.11 -2.32 -0.04
C ASP A 70 11.05 -1.57 -0.89
N LEU A 71 11.48 -0.58 -1.69
CA LEU A 71 10.60 0.10 -2.65
C LEU A 71 9.92 -0.92 -3.56
N TRP A 72 10.68 -1.86 -4.13
CA TRP A 72 10.13 -2.88 -5.03
C TRP A 72 9.05 -3.73 -4.36
N VAL A 73 9.26 -4.15 -3.11
CA VAL A 73 8.27 -4.91 -2.33
C VAL A 73 7.04 -4.05 -2.02
N ARG A 74 7.23 -2.77 -1.68
CA ARG A 74 6.13 -1.82 -1.39
C ARG A 74 5.28 -1.55 -2.62
N GLU A 75 5.90 -1.31 -3.78
CA GLU A 75 5.19 -1.13 -5.05
C GLU A 75 4.42 -2.39 -5.46
N ALA A 76 5.07 -3.56 -5.41
CA ALA A 76 4.41 -4.84 -5.72
C ALA A 76 3.20 -5.10 -4.80
N ARG A 77 3.30 -4.74 -3.51
CA ARG A 77 2.18 -4.82 -2.57
C ARG A 77 1.04 -3.90 -2.98
N ILE A 78 1.32 -2.66 -3.37
CA ILE A 78 0.28 -1.69 -3.80
C ILE A 78 -0.40 -2.15 -5.09
N PHE A 79 0.38 -2.61 -6.08
CA PHE A 79 -0.14 -3.13 -7.35
C PHE A 79 -1.03 -4.35 -7.18
N LYS A 80 -0.70 -5.26 -6.26
CA LYS A 80 -1.50 -6.45 -5.95
C LYS A 80 -2.96 -6.12 -5.62
N TYR A 81 -3.24 -4.94 -5.07
CA TYR A 81 -4.60 -4.50 -4.69
C TYR A 81 -5.25 -3.56 -5.72
N GLY A 82 -4.64 -3.38 -6.89
CA GLY A 82 -5.21 -2.62 -8.00
C GLY A 82 -4.93 -1.13 -7.95
N SER A 83 -3.89 -0.72 -7.23
CA SER A 83 -3.53 0.69 -7.02
C SER A 83 -2.25 1.06 -7.75
N GLY A 84 -2.15 2.34 -8.15
CA GLY A 84 -1.00 2.89 -8.85
C GLY A 84 -0.04 3.65 -7.94
N VAL A 85 1.23 3.67 -8.33
CA VAL A 85 2.31 4.34 -7.60
C VAL A 85 3.10 5.26 -8.53
N GLY A 86 3.45 6.45 -8.04
CA GLY A 86 4.55 7.26 -8.57
C GLY A 86 5.65 7.38 -7.53
N THR A 87 6.92 7.22 -7.93
CA THR A 87 8.05 7.24 -7.00
C THR A 87 9.03 8.35 -7.36
N ASN A 88 9.48 9.10 -6.35
CA ASN A 88 10.56 10.07 -6.52
C ASN A 88 11.92 9.34 -6.43
N PHE A 89 12.66 9.34 -7.55
CA PHE A 89 13.98 8.71 -7.68
C PHE A 89 15.15 9.71 -7.59
N SER A 90 14.91 10.99 -7.30
CA SER A 90 15.96 12.02 -7.27
C SER A 90 17.07 11.78 -6.24
N ALA A 91 16.83 10.91 -5.26
CA ALA A 91 17.86 10.53 -4.29
C ALA A 91 18.79 9.42 -4.80
N ILE A 92 18.40 8.65 -5.83
CA ILE A 92 19.25 7.60 -6.40
C ILE A 92 20.42 8.25 -7.13
N ARG A 93 21.63 7.76 -6.85
CA ARG A 93 22.86 8.27 -7.45
C ARG A 93 22.87 8.14 -8.97
N GLY A 94 23.72 8.95 -9.61
CA GLY A 94 23.94 8.88 -11.05
C GLY A 94 24.66 7.59 -11.46
N GLU A 95 24.65 7.32 -12.76
CA GLU A 95 25.50 6.27 -13.32
C GLU A 95 26.98 6.60 -13.04
N ASN A 96 27.73 5.64 -12.46
CA ASN A 96 29.16 5.74 -12.09
C ASN A 96 29.50 6.54 -10.80
N GLU A 97 28.60 6.61 -9.81
CA GLU A 97 28.86 7.18 -8.47
C GLU A 97 28.89 6.14 -7.33
#